data_AF-I3C9C1-F1
#
_entry.id   AF-I3C9C1-F1
#
_cell.length_a   1.000
_cell.length_b   1.000
_cell.length_c   1.000
_cell.angle_alpha   90.00
_cell.angle_beta   90.00
_cell.angle_gamma   90.00
#
_symmetry.space_group_name_H-M   'P 1'
#
loop_
_entity.id
_entity.type
_entity.pdbx_description
1 polymer ?
#
loop_
_entity_poly.entity_id
_entity_poly.type
_entity_poly.pdbx_seq_one_letter_code
_entity_poly.pdbx_strand_id
1 'polypeptide(L)'
;MENKKLMDYHRFLDEAGDTTFYGKGKKNIIGENGVSFVFILGMVKVIDPLDKVRDKIVALQTKITNDKFYHVPSVLKKINKSGYYLHATDDIPEVRKEMFDLIKTINCNFEAVVGRKSIERYETKHKGKEEYFYADLLSLF
;
A
#
# COMPACT_ATOMS: atom_id res chain seq x y z
N MET A 1 -30.44 1.92 -27.54
CA MET A 1 -30.10 1.27 -26.26
C MET A 1 -28.66 1.65 -25.95
N GLU A 2 -28.44 2.58 -25.03
CA GLU A 2 -27.09 2.87 -24.53
C GLU A 2 -26.56 1.62 -23.85
N ASN A 3 -25.44 1.09 -24.35
CA ASN A 3 -24.68 0.06 -23.67
C ASN A 3 -24.28 0.63 -22.32
N LYS A 4 -24.92 0.15 -21.24
CA LYS A 4 -24.57 0.49 -19.87
C LYS A 4 -23.13 0.04 -19.66
N LYS A 5 -22.19 0.96 -19.84
CA LYS A 5 -20.77 0.69 -19.72
C LYS A 5 -20.56 0.18 -18.30
N LEU A 6 -20.25 -1.12 -18.16
CA LEU A 6 -19.88 -1.69 -16.88
C LEU A 6 -18.75 -0.83 -16.33
N MET A 7 -19.01 -0.16 -15.20
CA MET A 7 -17.98 0.61 -14.53
C MET A 7 -17.00 -0.39 -13.94
N ASP A 8 -15.86 -0.56 -14.61
CA ASP A 8 -14.76 -1.34 -14.10
C ASP A 8 -13.99 -0.48 -13.11
N TYR A 9 -14.09 -0.83 -11.84
CA TYR A 9 -13.36 -0.16 -10.77
C TYR A 9 -12.32 -1.12 -10.23
N HIS A 10 -11.06 -0.75 -10.33
CA HIS A 10 -9.98 -1.55 -9.80
C HIS A 10 -9.71 -1.19 -8.35
N ARG A 11 -9.55 -2.22 -7.53
CA ARG A 11 -9.21 -2.11 -6.11
C ARG A 11 -7.82 -2.71 -5.93
N PHE A 12 -6.95 -1.96 -5.26
CA PHE A 12 -5.61 -2.41 -4.88
C PHE A 12 -5.58 -2.46 -3.36
N LEU A 13 -5.20 -3.61 -2.82
CA LEU A 13 -5.10 -3.86 -1.39
C LEU A 13 -3.61 -3.92 -1.02
N ASP A 14 -3.24 -3.28 0.08
CA ASP A 14 -1.89 -3.37 0.64
C ASP A 14 -1.94 -3.40 2.17
N GLU A 15 -0.88 -3.94 2.76
CA GLU A 15 -0.80 -4.28 4.18
C GLU A 15 0.38 -3.55 4.82
N ALA A 16 0.18 -3.05 6.04
CA ALA A 16 1.26 -2.48 6.83
C ALA A 16 1.26 -3.02 8.26
N GLY A 17 2.46 -3.40 8.73
CA GLY A 17 2.66 -4.06 10.02
C GLY A 17 2.74 -5.57 9.88
N ASP A 18 2.58 -6.27 11.00
CA ASP A 18 2.65 -7.72 11.08
C ASP A 18 1.39 -8.30 11.74
N THR A 19 0.99 -9.50 11.32
CA THR A 19 -0.11 -10.25 11.90
C THR A 19 0.31 -11.11 13.11
N THR A 20 1.56 -11.02 13.56
CA THR A 20 2.11 -11.95 14.56
C THR A 20 1.69 -11.54 15.98
N PHE A 21 0.96 -12.41 16.69
CA PHE A 21 0.56 -12.16 18.08
C PHE A 21 1.51 -12.80 19.12
N TYR A 22 2.10 -13.94 18.77
CA TYR A 22 2.88 -14.75 19.69
C TYR A 22 4.28 -15.05 19.19
N GLY A 23 5.24 -15.03 20.13
CA GLY A 23 6.57 -15.56 19.92
C GLY A 23 6.66 -17.05 20.23
N LYS A 24 7.89 -17.56 20.23
CA LYS A 24 8.19 -18.95 20.62
C LYS A 24 7.60 -19.25 21.99
N GLY A 25 6.85 -20.36 22.10
CA GLY A 25 6.22 -20.79 23.36
C GLY A 25 4.96 -20.02 23.76
N LYS A 26 4.22 -19.41 22.82
CA LYS A 26 3.01 -18.61 23.10
C LYS A 26 3.24 -17.40 24.02
N LYS A 27 4.46 -16.85 24.03
CA LYS A 27 4.73 -15.59 24.72
C LYS A 27 4.08 -14.43 23.97
N ASN A 28 3.36 -13.56 24.68
CA ASN A 28 2.91 -12.28 24.11
C ASN A 28 4.13 -11.46 23.69
N ILE A 29 4.23 -11.10 22.42
CA ILE A 29 5.31 -10.25 21.88
C ILE A 29 4.78 -8.96 21.24
N ILE A 30 3.49 -8.65 21.40
CA ILE A 30 2.90 -7.42 20.85
C ILE A 30 3.63 -6.21 21.44
N GLY A 31 4.20 -5.36 20.59
CA GLY A 31 4.96 -4.19 21.01
C GLY A 31 6.41 -4.46 21.37
N GLU A 32 6.88 -5.72 21.27
CA GLU A 32 8.32 -6.00 21.29
C GLU A 32 8.97 -5.50 19.97
N ASN A 33 10.28 -5.31 19.98
CA ASN A 33 11.02 -4.82 18.79
C ASN A 33 10.73 -5.70 17.56
N GLY A 34 10.20 -5.08 16.51
CA GLY A 34 9.81 -5.77 15.27
C GLY A 34 8.36 -6.25 15.21
N VAL A 35 7.57 -6.07 16.27
CA VAL A 35 6.16 -6.46 16.34
C VAL A 35 5.29 -5.26 16.70
N SER A 36 4.48 -4.82 15.75
CA SER A 36 3.59 -3.67 15.89
C SER A 36 2.42 -3.94 16.85
N PHE A 37 1.89 -2.88 17.46
CA PHE A 37 0.62 -2.89 18.19
C PHE A 37 -0.60 -2.91 17.27
N VAL A 38 -0.40 -2.56 16.01
CA VAL A 38 -1.46 -2.40 15.01
C VAL A 38 -1.09 -3.10 13.72
N PHE A 39 -2.09 -3.60 13.04
CA PHE A 39 -2.02 -4.05 11.67
C PHE A 39 -2.98 -3.20 10.84
N ILE A 40 -2.53 -2.73 9.70
CA ILE A 40 -3.28 -1.81 8.86
C ILE A 40 -3.53 -2.49 7.52
N LEU A 41 -4.78 -2.48 7.09
CA LEU A 41 -5.18 -2.88 5.75
C LEU A 41 -5.61 -1.61 5.00
N GLY A 42 -5.00 -1.34 3.85
CA GLY A 42 -5.29 -0.20 3.01
C GLY A 42 -5.88 -0.64 1.68
N MET A 43 -6.91 0.07 1.19
CA MET A 43 -7.51 -0.16 -0.11
C MET A 43 -7.54 1.13 -0.92
N VAL A 44 -6.96 1.12 -2.11
CA VAL A 44 -7.14 2.17 -3.11
C VAL A 44 -8.14 1.70 -4.14
N LYS A 45 -9.24 2.43 -4.29
CA LYS A 45 -10.21 2.27 -5.38
C LYS A 45 -9.93 3.31 -6.46
N VAL A 46 -9.52 2.86 -7.64
CA VAL A 46 -9.30 3.73 -8.80
C VAL A 46 -10.57 3.79 -9.64
N ILE A 47 -11.09 5.00 -9.82
CA ILE A 47 -12.34 5.27 -10.54
C ILE A 47 -12.05 5.58 -12.02
N ASP A 48 -10.90 6.22 -12.29
CA ASP A 48 -10.42 6.46 -13.65
C ASP A 48 -10.08 5.15 -14.38
N PRO A 49 -10.14 5.13 -15.73
CA PRO A 49 -9.70 3.98 -16.52
C PRO A 49 -8.25 3.60 -16.20
N LEU A 50 -8.01 2.33 -15.84
CA LEU A 50 -6.72 1.87 -15.33
C LEU A 50 -5.57 2.11 -16.29
N ASP A 51 -5.79 1.90 -17.60
CA ASP A 51 -4.77 2.12 -18.62
C ASP A 51 -4.28 3.58 -18.61
N LYS A 52 -5.21 4.55 -18.49
CA LYS A 52 -4.86 5.97 -18.41
C LYS A 52 -4.09 6.31 -17.15
N VAL A 53 -4.44 5.69 -16.02
CA VAL A 53 -3.72 5.86 -14.76
C VAL A 53 -2.31 5.27 -14.88
N ARG A 54 -2.19 4.10 -15.50
CA ARG A 54 -0.91 3.46 -15.78
C ARG A 54 -0.02 4.33 -16.68
N ASP A 55 -0.57 4.89 -17.75
CA ASP A 55 0.16 5.79 -18.65
C ASP A 55 0.72 7.00 -17.92
N LYS A 56 -0.09 7.62 -17.04
CA LYS A 56 0.36 8.74 -16.21
C LYS A 56 1.53 8.36 -15.29
N ILE A 57 1.47 7.17 -14.66
CA ILE A 57 2.54 6.67 -13.79
C ILE A 57 3.82 6.39 -14.60
N VAL A 58 3.70 5.74 -15.76
CA VAL A 58 4.84 5.46 -16.65
C VAL A 58 5.48 6.75 -17.18
N ALA A 59 4.66 7.74 -17.50
CA ALA A 59 5.14 9.06 -17.91
C ALA A 59 5.95 9.73 -16.79
N LEU A 60 5.50 9.63 -15.53
CA LEU A 60 6.25 10.14 -14.38
C LEU A 60 7.58 9.39 -14.18
N GLN A 61 7.57 8.06 -14.26
CA GLN A 61 8.81 7.26 -14.18
C GLN A 61 9.82 7.65 -15.27
N THR A 62 9.33 7.88 -16.48
CA THR A 62 10.13 8.29 -17.63
C THR A 62 10.69 9.71 -17.45
N LYS A 63 9.88 10.65 -16.94
CA LYS A 63 10.32 12.00 -16.57
C LYS A 63 11.48 11.94 -15.57
N ILE A 64 11.32 11.19 -14.49
CA ILE A 64 12.34 11.07 -13.43
C ILE A 64 13.63 10.41 -13.97
N THR A 65 13.49 9.39 -14.81
CA THR A 65 14.64 8.66 -15.35
C THR A 65 15.46 9.50 -16.35
N ASN A 66 14.82 10.39 -17.11
CA ASN A 66 15.47 11.18 -18.15
C ASN A 66 15.97 12.55 -17.67
N ASP A 67 15.39 13.08 -16.59
CA ASP A 67 15.77 14.40 -16.06
C ASP A 67 16.95 14.31 -15.09
N LYS A 68 18.06 14.95 -15.46
CA LYS A 68 19.31 15.00 -14.70
C LYS A 68 19.13 15.58 -13.30
N PHE A 69 18.10 16.40 -13.07
CA PHE A 69 17.79 16.93 -11.74
C PHE A 69 17.60 15.82 -10.70
N TYR A 70 17.00 14.68 -11.09
CA TYR A 70 16.73 13.56 -10.19
C TYR A 70 17.87 12.52 -10.12
N HIS A 71 18.99 12.70 -10.84
CA HIS A 71 20.09 11.73 -10.96
C HIS A 71 21.03 11.70 -9.74
N VAL A 72 20.44 11.62 -8.55
CA VAL A 72 21.19 11.35 -7.32
C VAL A 72 21.61 9.87 -7.25
N PRO A 73 22.65 9.50 -6.47
CA PRO A 73 23.16 8.13 -6.43
C PRO A 73 22.09 7.06 -6.11
N SER A 74 21.11 7.37 -5.25
CA SER A 74 20.03 6.45 -4.91
C SER A 74 19.10 6.15 -6.09
N VAL A 75 18.77 7.16 -6.90
CA VAL A 75 17.92 7.04 -8.09
C VAL A 75 18.66 6.31 -9.21
N LEU A 76 19.90 6.70 -9.50
CA LEU A 76 20.74 6.03 -10.51
C LEU A 76 20.94 4.54 -10.22
N LYS A 77 21.15 4.19 -8.95
CA LYS A 77 21.25 2.79 -8.52
C LYS A 77 19.98 1.99 -8.85
N LYS A 78 18.80 2.58 -8.69
CA LYS A 78 17.52 1.92 -9.04
C LYS A 78 17.36 1.76 -10.55
N ILE A 79 17.60 2.84 -11.31
CA ILE A 79 17.54 2.85 -12.78
C ILE A 79 18.39 1.71 -13.35
N ASN A 80 19.64 1.57 -12.88
CA ASN A 80 20.60 0.59 -13.41
C ASN A 80 20.30 -0.86 -13.01
N LYS A 81 19.54 -1.11 -11.94
CA LYS A 81 19.34 -2.47 -11.42
C LYS A 81 18.16 -3.19 -12.07
N SER A 82 17.02 -2.51 -12.17
CA SER A 82 15.74 -3.16 -12.55
C SER A 82 14.78 -2.23 -13.29
N GLY A 83 15.23 -1.03 -13.68
CA GLY A 83 14.35 0.08 -14.04
C GLY A 83 13.86 0.84 -12.80
N TYR A 84 13.27 2.02 -13.04
CA TYR A 84 12.84 2.92 -11.97
C TYR A 84 11.35 2.72 -11.63
N TYR A 85 11.10 2.32 -10.40
CA TYR A 85 9.76 2.25 -9.82
C TYR A 85 9.67 3.21 -8.63
N LEU A 86 8.50 3.82 -8.48
CA LEU A 86 8.24 4.79 -7.41
C LEU A 86 8.10 4.05 -6.07
N HIS A 87 8.77 4.56 -5.04
CA HIS A 87 8.78 4.05 -3.68
C HIS A 87 8.42 5.14 -2.68
N ALA A 88 7.48 4.85 -1.78
CA ALA A 88 7.04 5.81 -0.76
C ALA A 88 8.15 6.23 0.23
N THR A 89 9.04 5.29 0.58
CA THR A 89 10.10 5.50 1.59
C THR A 89 11.45 5.87 0.97
N ASP A 90 11.84 5.16 -0.10
CA ASP A 90 13.20 5.21 -0.61
C ASP A 90 13.46 6.31 -1.66
N ASP A 91 12.41 7.01 -2.10
CA ASP A 91 12.56 8.11 -3.06
C ASP A 91 12.82 9.45 -2.37
N ILE A 92 13.58 10.30 -3.05
CA ILE A 92 13.87 11.65 -2.57
C ILE A 92 12.59 12.49 -2.44
N PRO A 93 12.57 13.50 -1.55
CA PRO A 93 11.39 14.33 -1.31
C PRO A 93 10.76 14.91 -2.59
N GLU A 94 11.58 15.31 -3.55
CA GLU A 94 11.16 15.92 -4.82
C GLU A 94 10.35 14.93 -5.68
N VAL A 95 10.78 13.67 -5.74
CA VAL A 95 10.05 12.61 -6.46
C VAL A 95 8.74 12.29 -5.74
N ARG A 96 8.75 12.22 -4.41
CA ARG A 96 7.52 11.97 -3.63
C ARG A 96 6.49 13.08 -3.83
N LYS A 97 6.94 14.34 -3.87
CA LYS A 97 6.11 15.50 -4.20
C LYS A 97 5.47 15.34 -5.58
N GLU A 98 6.24 14.98 -6.60
CA GLU A 98 5.70 14.74 -7.96
C GLU A 98 4.64 13.63 -7.99
N MET A 99 4.85 12.55 -7.23
CA MET A 99 3.83 11.49 -7.08
C MET A 99 2.57 12.00 -6.37
N PHE A 100 2.69 12.78 -5.30
CA PHE A 100 1.53 13.37 -4.62
C PHE A 100 0.74 14.30 -5.53
N ASP A 101 1.42 15.10 -6.35
CA ASP A 101 0.75 15.96 -7.33
C ASP A 101 0.07 15.14 -8.42
N LEU A 102 0.68 14.04 -8.86
CA LEU A 102 0.06 13.13 -9.81
C LEU A 102 -1.21 12.50 -9.24
N ILE A 103 -1.19 12.03 -7.99
CA ILE A 103 -2.35 11.43 -7.30
C ILE A 103 -3.55 12.38 -7.30
N LYS A 104 -3.34 13.70 -7.09
CA LYS A 104 -4.42 14.70 -7.14
C LYS A 104 -5.11 14.79 -8.51
N THR A 105 -4.46 14.33 -9.58
CA THR A 105 -5.03 14.30 -10.94
C THR A 105 -5.76 13.00 -11.26
N ILE A 106 -5.71 12.01 -10.37
CA ILE A 106 -6.32 10.69 -10.56
C ILE A 106 -7.57 10.64 -9.69
N ASN A 107 -8.70 10.26 -10.28
CA ASN A 107 -9.90 10.02 -9.51
C ASN A 107 -9.79 8.68 -8.79
N CYS A 108 -9.40 8.71 -7.52
CA CYS A 108 -9.30 7.53 -6.66
C CYS A 108 -9.71 7.83 -5.23
N ASN A 109 -10.21 6.80 -4.54
CA ASN A 109 -10.50 6.84 -3.12
C ASN A 109 -9.52 5.93 -2.39
N PHE A 110 -9.10 6.34 -1.19
CA PHE A 110 -8.31 5.52 -0.29
C PHE A 110 -9.05 5.33 1.02
N GLU A 111 -9.14 4.08 1.45
CA GLU A 111 -9.69 3.67 2.72
C GLU A 111 -8.63 2.86 3.47
N ALA A 112 -8.56 3.01 4.78
CA ALA A 112 -7.67 2.22 5.60
C ALA A 112 -8.37 1.78 6.88
N VAL A 113 -8.22 0.51 7.20
CA VAL A 113 -8.75 -0.10 8.42
C VAL A 113 -7.57 -0.41 9.33
N VAL A 114 -7.58 0.14 10.54
CA VAL A 114 -6.52 -0.07 11.54
C VAL A 114 -7.03 -1.04 12.61
N GLY A 115 -6.48 -2.25 12.61
CA GLY A 115 -6.76 -3.26 13.62
C GLY A 115 -5.77 -3.18 14.77
N ARG A 116 -6.26 -2.86 15.97
CA ARG A 116 -5.45 -2.97 17.18
C ARG A 116 -5.29 -4.43 17.58
N LYS A 117 -4.05 -4.87 17.78
CA LYS A 117 -3.73 -6.23 18.23
C LYS A 117 -4.02 -6.35 19.72
N SER A 118 -4.86 -7.32 20.07
CA SER A 118 -5.18 -7.72 21.45
C SER A 118 -5.25 -9.23 21.53
N ILE A 119 -4.52 -9.82 22.49
CA ILE A 119 -4.53 -11.27 22.72
C ILE A 119 -5.91 -11.78 23.05
N GLU A 120 -6.64 -11.07 23.91
CA GLU A 120 -7.98 -11.49 24.33
C GLU A 120 -8.91 -11.65 23.12
N ARG A 121 -8.93 -10.65 22.23
CA ARG A 121 -9.74 -10.70 21.01
C ARG A 121 -9.24 -11.74 20.02
N TYR A 122 -7.92 -11.90 19.92
CA TYR A 122 -7.31 -12.89 19.05
C TYR A 122 -7.72 -14.32 19.43
N GLU A 123 -7.67 -14.66 20.72
CA GLU A 123 -8.08 -15.99 21.21
C GLU A 123 -9.60 -16.20 21.15
N THR A 124 -10.38 -15.18 21.52
CA THR A 124 -11.85 -15.30 21.61
C THR A 124 -12.54 -15.18 20.25
N LYS A 125 -12.42 -14.02 19.59
CA LYS A 125 -13.10 -13.70 18.34
C LYS A 125 -12.43 -14.36 17.15
N HIS A 126 -11.09 -14.32 17.10
CA HIS A 126 -10.31 -14.82 15.97
C HIS A 126 -9.81 -16.25 16.18
N LYS A 127 -10.24 -16.93 17.25
CA LYS A 127 -9.96 -18.36 17.55
C LYS A 127 -8.47 -18.73 17.46
N GLY A 128 -7.60 -17.79 17.80
CA GLY A 128 -6.15 -17.97 17.73
C GLY A 128 -5.60 -18.09 16.30
N LYS A 129 -6.32 -17.60 15.28
CA LYS A 129 -5.93 -17.66 13.86
C LYS A 129 -5.82 -16.26 13.23
N GLU A 130 -4.66 -16.00 12.63
CA GLU A 130 -4.37 -14.72 11.94
C GLU A 130 -5.31 -14.48 10.74
N GLU A 131 -5.68 -15.54 10.01
CA GLU A 131 -6.61 -15.47 8.88
C GLU A 131 -7.98 -14.88 9.27
N TYR A 132 -8.46 -15.18 10.48
CA TYR A 132 -9.73 -14.64 10.97
C TYR A 132 -9.60 -13.19 11.42
N PHE A 133 -8.45 -12.80 11.97
CA PHE A 133 -8.16 -11.40 12.24
C PHE A 133 -8.12 -10.59 10.93
N TYR A 134 -7.45 -11.10 9.91
CA TYR A 134 -7.39 -10.50 8.58
C TYR A 134 -8.76 -10.40 7.91
N ALA A 135 -9.56 -11.48 7.92
CA ALA A 135 -10.89 -11.46 7.33
C ALA A 135 -11.83 -10.49 8.05
N ASP A 136 -11.71 -10.35 9.38
CA ASP A 136 -12.47 -9.38 10.17
C ASP A 136 -12.12 -7.94 9.74
N LEU A 137 -10.84 -7.63 9.53
CA LEU A 137 -10.39 -6.34 8.99
C LEU A 137 -10.92 -6.09 7.57
N LEU A 138 -10.78 -7.08 6.68
CA LEU A 138 -11.22 -6.96 5.29
C LEU A 138 -12.74 -6.75 5.18
N SER A 139 -13.52 -7.28 6.12
CA SER A 139 -14.98 -7.11 6.17
C SER A 139 -15.46 -5.69 6.50
N LEU A 140 -14.54 -4.77 6.86
CA LEU A 140 -14.86 -3.39 7.21
C LEU A 140 -14.77 -2.41 6.02
N PHE A 141 -14.32 -2.87 4.85
CA PHE A 141 -14.37 -2.12 3.57
C PHE A 141 -15.70 -2.32 2.84
#